data_AF-A0A5N4CU01-F1
#
_entry.id   AF-A0A5N4CU01-F1
#
_cell.length_a   1.000
_cell.length_b   1.000
_cell.length_c   1.000
_cell.angle_alpha   90.00
_cell.angle_beta   90.00
_cell.angle_gamma   90.00
#
_symmetry.space_group_name_H-M   'P 1'
#
loop_
_entity.id
_entity.type
_entity.pdbx_description
1 polymer ?
#
loop_
_entity_poly.entity_id
_entity_poly.type
_entity_poly.pdbx_seq_one_letter_code
_entity_poly.pdbx_strand_id
1 'polypeptide(L)'
;MVRGTRGPELCSVQLAQDRAGPRCNLFRCRRLRGWWPVVKLREPEDEEREQREAQAGKKRRKRRRKGREEDLEFTDPGGNIYILTGKVEAEFELTVEEAEKRPVGKGRKEPEPLEKPNRPKTSFNWFVNPLKTFVFFIWRRYWRILVLLLLLLALITVFLLLVFYTMPGQISQAIFRPLHQP
;
A
#
# COMPACT_ATOMS: atom_id res chain seq x y z
N MET A 1 10.96 -7.37 -32.41
CA MET A 1 10.67 -6.58 -31.18
C MET A 1 11.97 -6.05 -30.61
N VAL A 2 12.00 -4.86 -30.00
CA VAL A 2 13.22 -4.36 -29.33
C VAL A 2 13.49 -5.21 -28.10
N ARG A 3 14.73 -5.66 -27.93
CA ARG A 3 15.14 -6.46 -26.77
C ARG A 3 15.25 -5.55 -25.55
N GLY A 4 14.57 -5.92 -24.46
CA GLY A 4 14.64 -5.18 -23.21
C GLY A 4 16.03 -5.28 -22.58
N THR A 5 16.38 -4.26 -21.80
CA THR A 5 17.67 -4.24 -21.11
C THR A 5 17.64 -5.16 -19.88
N ARG A 6 18.81 -5.58 -19.41
CA ARG A 6 18.91 -6.50 -18.25
C ARG A 6 18.64 -5.82 -16.91
N GLY A 7 18.63 -4.48 -16.87
CA GLY A 7 18.42 -3.72 -15.65
C GLY A 7 17.87 -2.33 -15.92
N PRO A 8 17.25 -1.71 -14.91
CA PRO A 8 16.57 -0.42 -15.05
C PRO A 8 17.53 0.73 -15.34
N GLU A 9 18.79 0.65 -14.92
CA GLU A 9 19.78 1.72 -15.13
C GLU A 9 20.16 1.87 -16.61
N LEU A 10 20.23 0.75 -17.33
CA LEU A 10 20.59 0.69 -18.75
C LEU A 10 19.42 1.00 -19.68
N CYS A 11 18.19 1.05 -19.14
CA CYS A 11 16.98 1.31 -19.92
C CYS A 11 16.86 2.82 -20.20
N SER A 12 17.24 3.26 -21.39
CA SER A 12 17.06 4.63 -21.87
C SER A 12 15.82 4.78 -22.74
N VAL A 13 15.37 6.01 -22.94
CA VAL A 13 14.26 6.35 -23.84
C VAL A 13 14.50 5.94 -25.29
N GLN A 14 15.76 5.83 -25.71
CA GLN A 14 16.12 5.44 -27.07
C GLN A 14 15.57 4.06 -27.45
N LEU A 15 15.32 3.16 -26.48
CA LEU A 15 14.67 1.87 -26.73
C LEU A 15 13.23 2.00 -27.24
N ALA A 16 12.57 3.14 -27.04
CA ALA A 16 11.22 3.40 -27.53
C ALA A 16 11.19 3.84 -29.00
N GLN A 17 12.33 4.19 -29.60
CA GLN A 17 12.39 4.59 -31.01
C GLN A 17 12.07 3.41 -31.94
N ASP A 18 11.38 3.69 -33.05
CA ASP A 18 10.94 2.65 -34.00
C ASP A 18 12.08 1.80 -34.56
N ARG A 19 13.27 2.39 -34.70
CA ARG A 19 14.48 1.72 -35.20
C ARG A 19 15.47 1.31 -34.10
N ALA A 20 15.04 1.31 -32.84
CA ALA A 20 15.90 0.91 -31.74
C ALA A 20 16.40 -0.54 -31.89
N GLY A 21 17.69 -0.72 -31.61
CA GLY A 21 18.36 -2.01 -31.54
C GLY A 21 18.87 -2.29 -30.12
N PRO A 22 19.20 -3.55 -29.77
CA PRO A 22 19.11 -4.76 -30.58
C PRO A 22 17.68 -5.32 -30.63
N ARG A 23 17.25 -5.85 -31.78
CA ARG A 23 15.93 -6.50 -31.95
C ARG A 23 16.04 -8.00 -31.72
N CYS A 24 15.05 -8.59 -31.06
CA CYS A 24 14.88 -10.04 -30.94
C CYS A 24 13.66 -10.52 -31.73
N ASN A 25 13.76 -11.75 -32.25
CA ASN A 25 12.64 -12.48 -32.81
C ASN A 25 12.00 -13.33 -31.70
N LEU A 26 10.73 -13.06 -31.39
CA LEU A 26 9.99 -13.76 -30.34
C LEU A 26 9.85 -15.26 -30.61
N PHE A 27 9.83 -15.69 -31.87
CA PHE A 27 9.74 -17.11 -32.23
C PHE A 27 11.05 -17.87 -32.08
N ARG A 28 12.20 -17.16 -32.04
CA ARG A 28 13.50 -17.78 -31.77
C ARG A 28 13.84 -17.79 -30.27
N CYS A 29 13.29 -16.87 -29.50
CA CYS A 29 13.53 -16.76 -28.06
C CYS A 29 12.29 -17.20 -27.28
N ARG A 30 12.30 -18.43 -26.75
CA ARG A 30 11.18 -19.01 -25.98
C ARG A 30 10.81 -18.18 -24.74
N ARG A 31 11.81 -17.50 -24.13
CA ARG A 31 11.63 -16.62 -22.97
C ARG A 31 12.41 -15.33 -23.17
N LEU A 32 11.77 -14.20 -22.89
CA LEU A 32 12.36 -12.86 -22.98
C LEU A 32 12.02 -12.09 -21.71
N ARG A 33 13.03 -11.74 -20.92
CA ARG A 33 12.89 -10.86 -19.76
C ARG A 33 13.71 -9.60 -19.96
N GLY A 34 13.15 -8.45 -19.61
CA GLY A 34 13.90 -7.20 -19.65
C GLY A 34 13.11 -5.99 -19.21
N TRP A 35 13.79 -4.86 -19.25
CA TRP A 35 13.24 -3.54 -18.95
C TRP A 35 12.99 -2.77 -20.24
N TRP A 36 11.82 -2.13 -20.32
CA TRP A 36 11.45 -1.23 -21.41
C TRP A 36 11.02 0.14 -20.88
N PRO A 37 11.33 1.22 -21.61
CA PRO A 37 10.88 2.56 -21.27
C PRO A 37 9.40 2.73 -21.59
N VAL A 38 8.69 3.43 -20.71
CA VAL A 38 7.33 3.92 -20.98
C VAL A 38 7.43 5.39 -21.29
N VAL A 39 7.06 5.75 -22.52
CA VAL A 39 7.13 7.11 -23.04
C VAL A 39 5.74 7.71 -23.18
N LYS A 40 5.63 9.01 -22.94
CA LYS A 40 4.42 9.82 -23.13
C LYS A 40 4.77 10.95 -24.10
N LEU A 41 3.83 11.34 -24.96
CA LEU A 41 3.96 12.56 -25.74
C LEU A 41 3.98 13.77 -24.80
N ARG A 42 4.87 14.74 -25.05
CA ARG A 42 4.94 15.98 -24.27
C ARG A 42 3.73 16.86 -24.58
N GLU A 43 2.96 17.18 -23.56
CA GLU A 43 1.81 18.09 -23.64
C GLU A 43 2.15 19.47 -23.03
N PRO A 44 1.48 20.56 -23.46
CA PRO A 44 1.74 21.90 -22.91
C PRO A 44 1.48 22.00 -21.40
N GLU A 45 0.55 21.19 -20.87
CA GLU A 45 0.30 21.12 -19.42
C GLU A 45 1.52 20.62 -18.63
N ASP A 46 2.33 19.74 -19.23
CA ASP A 46 3.53 19.20 -18.60
C ASP A 46 4.61 20.30 -18.44
N GLU A 47 4.66 21.24 -19.39
CA GLU A 47 5.54 22.42 -19.34
C GLU A 47 5.12 23.41 -18.26
N GLU A 48 3.82 23.70 -18.14
CA GLU A 48 3.31 24.56 -17.06
C GLU A 48 3.60 23.96 -15.68
N ARG A 49 3.42 22.64 -15.53
CA ARG A 49 3.76 21.94 -14.28
C ARG A 49 5.25 22.05 -13.99
N GLU A 50 6.10 21.90 -15.00
CA GLU A 50 7.53 22.04 -14.85
C GLU A 50 7.95 23.46 -14.43
N GLN A 51 7.35 24.49 -15.03
CA GLN A 51 7.55 25.89 -14.65
C GLN A 51 7.08 26.18 -13.23
N ARG A 52 5.88 25.71 -12.84
CA ARG A 52 5.36 25.85 -11.46
C ARG A 52 6.28 25.16 -10.45
N GLU A 53 6.81 23.99 -10.79
CA GLU A 53 7.73 23.26 -9.92
C GLU A 53 9.14 23.89 -9.85
N ALA A 54 9.60 24.53 -10.93
CA ALA A 54 10.84 25.30 -10.97
C ALA A 54 10.72 26.56 -10.08
N GLN A 55 9.61 27.29 -10.19
CA GLN A 55 9.29 28.45 -9.35
C GLN A 55 9.14 28.06 -7.87
N ALA A 56 8.59 26.88 -7.58
CA ALA A 56 8.44 26.37 -6.22
C ALA A 56 9.76 25.93 -5.54
N GLY A 57 10.94 26.15 -6.16
CA GLY A 57 12.25 26.01 -5.52
C GLY A 57 12.57 24.61 -4.99
N LYS A 58 11.94 23.55 -5.51
CA LYS A 58 12.08 22.19 -4.96
C LYS A 58 13.44 21.58 -5.34
N LYS A 59 14.46 21.84 -4.52
CA LYS A 59 15.74 21.09 -4.47
C LYS A 59 15.56 19.55 -4.47
N ARG A 60 14.38 19.05 -4.04
CA ARG A 60 14.00 17.63 -4.07
C ARG A 60 13.86 17.03 -5.47
N ARG A 61 13.51 17.80 -6.52
CA ARG A 61 13.32 17.28 -7.90
C ARG A 61 14.66 16.96 -8.57
N LYS A 62 15.68 17.81 -8.36
CA LYS A 62 17.06 17.59 -8.85
C LYS A 62 17.70 16.30 -8.34
N ARG A 63 17.31 15.83 -7.15
CA ARG A 63 17.78 14.52 -6.63
C ARG A 63 17.11 13.32 -7.32
N ARG A 64 15.93 13.47 -7.92
CA ARG A 64 15.19 12.38 -8.60
C ARG A 64 15.56 12.23 -10.08
N ARG A 65 15.82 13.31 -10.81
CA ARG A 65 16.34 13.27 -12.19
C ARG A 65 17.87 13.19 -12.19
N LYS A 66 18.43 12.10 -11.66
CA LYS A 66 19.88 11.83 -11.76
C LYS A 66 20.11 10.93 -12.98
N GLY A 67 20.21 11.53 -14.16
CA GLY A 67 20.42 10.84 -15.44
C GLY A 67 20.81 11.86 -16.53
N ARG A 68 21.37 11.41 -17.66
CA ARG A 68 21.69 12.28 -18.79
C ARG A 68 20.39 12.73 -19.46
N GLU A 69 20.30 13.97 -19.91
CA GLU A 69 19.08 14.54 -20.51
C GLU A 69 18.64 13.79 -21.78
N GLU A 70 19.61 13.29 -22.55
CA GLU A 70 19.43 12.42 -23.73
C GLU A 70 18.72 11.08 -23.42
N ASP A 71 18.71 10.64 -22.15
CA ASP A 71 18.02 9.43 -21.71
C ASP A 71 16.58 9.68 -21.29
N LEU A 72 16.16 10.95 -21.18
CA LEU A 72 14.86 11.37 -20.66
C LEU A 72 13.90 11.82 -21.75
N GLU A 73 14.40 12.38 -22.85
CA GLU A 73 13.58 12.88 -23.94
C GLU A 73 14.15 12.44 -25.29
N PHE A 74 13.26 12.14 -26.24
CA PHE A 74 13.67 11.98 -27.64
C PHE A 74 12.68 12.67 -28.57
N THR A 75 13.20 13.14 -29.69
CA THR A 75 12.40 13.73 -30.76
C THR A 75 12.30 12.74 -31.90
N ASP A 76 11.07 12.53 -32.35
CA ASP A 76 10.77 11.70 -33.51
C ASP A 76 10.96 12.51 -34.82
N PRO A 77 11.19 11.89 -36.00
CA PRO A 77 11.33 12.62 -37.26
C PRO A 77 10.12 13.49 -37.63
N GLY A 78 8.95 13.21 -37.04
CA GLY A 78 7.74 14.04 -37.16
C GLY A 78 7.72 15.30 -36.27
N GLY A 79 8.80 15.60 -35.53
CA GLY A 79 8.90 16.78 -34.66
C GLY A 79 8.22 16.63 -33.29
N ASN A 80 7.66 15.46 -33.00
CA ASN A 80 7.03 15.16 -31.72
C ASN A 80 8.09 14.85 -30.65
N ILE A 81 7.97 15.45 -29.46
CA ILE A 81 8.86 15.21 -28.32
C ILE A 81 8.19 14.22 -27.37
N TYR A 82 8.89 13.14 -27.06
CA TYR A 82 8.44 12.12 -26.13
C TYR A 82 9.30 12.12 -24.87
N ILE A 83 8.65 12.06 -23.71
CA ILE A 83 9.28 12.09 -22.38
C ILE A 83 9.19 10.72 -21.70
N LEU A 84 10.26 10.33 -20.98
CA LEU A 84 10.27 9.13 -20.14
C LEU A 84 9.36 9.32 -18.94
N THR A 85 8.31 8.51 -18.84
CA THR A 85 7.41 8.53 -17.69
C THR A 85 7.74 7.44 -16.68
N GLY A 86 8.25 6.30 -17.15
CA GLY A 86 8.58 5.16 -16.28
C GLY A 86 9.39 4.08 -16.99
N LYS A 87 9.75 3.05 -16.23
CA LYS A 87 10.44 1.84 -16.74
C LYS A 87 9.65 0.63 -16.26
N VAL A 88 9.36 -0.30 -17.15
CA VAL A 88 8.57 -1.50 -16.87
C VAL A 88 9.44 -2.73 -17.08
N GLU A 89 9.46 -3.61 -16.09
CA GLU A 89 9.98 -4.96 -16.26
C GLU A 89 8.88 -5.86 -16.79
N ALA A 90 9.14 -6.52 -17.91
CA ALA A 90 8.20 -7.46 -18.51
C ALA A 90 8.92 -8.78 -18.81
N GLU A 91 8.17 -9.87 -18.67
CA GLU A 91 8.59 -11.20 -19.06
C GLU A 91 7.59 -11.76 -20.06
N PHE A 92 8.09 -12.15 -21.23
CA PHE A 92 7.32 -12.77 -22.29
C PHE A 92 7.79 -14.20 -22.44
N GLU A 93 6.87 -15.15 -22.34
CA GLU A 93 7.12 -16.57 -22.57
C GLU A 93 6.26 -17.04 -23.74
N LEU A 94 6.88 -17.65 -24.74
CA LEU A 94 6.22 -18.23 -25.91
C LEU A 94 6.21 -19.75 -25.74
N THR A 95 5.15 -20.27 -25.13
CA THR A 95 4.92 -21.70 -24.92
C THR A 95 4.27 -22.31 -26.17
N VAL A 96 5.05 -23.07 -26.95
CA VAL A 96 4.54 -23.76 -28.16
C VAL A 96 3.38 -24.70 -27.80
N GLU A 97 3.48 -25.40 -26.67
CA GLU A 97 2.44 -26.29 -26.14
C GLU A 97 1.12 -25.56 -25.81
N GLU A 98 1.20 -24.28 -25.43
CA GLU A 98 0.01 -23.48 -25.14
C GLU A 98 -0.61 -22.93 -26.43
N ALA A 99 0.22 -22.56 -27.41
CA ALA A 99 -0.23 -22.18 -28.74
C ALA A 99 -0.96 -23.32 -29.47
N GLU A 100 -0.52 -24.58 -29.28
CA GLU A 100 -1.24 -25.76 -29.77
C GLU A 100 -2.58 -25.97 -29.06
N LYS A 101 -2.62 -25.80 -27.73
CA LYS A 101 -3.85 -25.87 -26.93
C LYS A 101 -4.84 -24.74 -27.26
N ARG A 102 -4.34 -23.57 -27.67
CA ARG A 102 -5.13 -22.36 -27.95
C ARG A 102 -4.70 -21.74 -29.29
N PRO A 103 -5.07 -22.37 -30.42
CA PRO A 103 -4.67 -21.86 -31.73
C PRO A 103 -5.32 -20.50 -31.99
N VAL A 104 -4.50 -19.54 -32.40
CA VAL A 104 -4.93 -18.20 -32.81
C VAL A 104 -5.88 -18.29 -34.01
N GLY A 105 -6.86 -17.38 -34.08
CA GLY A 105 -7.80 -17.29 -35.21
C GLY A 105 -9.16 -17.98 -35.01
N LYS A 106 -9.38 -18.73 -33.92
CA LYS A 106 -10.70 -19.32 -33.59
C LYS A 106 -11.70 -18.34 -32.95
N GLY A 107 -11.56 -17.04 -33.20
CA GLY A 107 -12.30 -15.98 -32.51
C GLY A 107 -11.74 -15.68 -31.11
N ARG A 108 -12.00 -14.47 -30.61
CA ARG A 108 -11.55 -14.06 -29.27
C ARG A 108 -12.37 -14.83 -28.24
N LYS A 109 -11.75 -15.78 -27.54
CA LYS A 109 -12.27 -16.20 -26.23
C LYS A 109 -12.26 -14.95 -25.34
N GLU A 110 -13.25 -14.83 -24.48
CA GLU A 110 -13.23 -13.77 -23.46
C GLU A 110 -11.86 -13.79 -22.77
N PRO A 111 -11.26 -12.61 -22.51
CA PRO A 111 -9.97 -12.55 -21.84
C PRO A 111 -10.05 -13.42 -20.59
N GLU A 112 -9.07 -14.28 -20.36
CA GLU A 112 -9.11 -15.16 -19.19
C GLU A 112 -9.38 -14.30 -17.96
N PRO A 113 -10.49 -14.55 -17.25
CA PRO A 113 -10.86 -13.71 -16.13
C PRO A 113 -9.72 -13.82 -15.14
N LEU A 114 -9.05 -12.68 -14.91
CA LEU A 114 -8.03 -12.60 -13.87
C LEU A 114 -8.62 -13.20 -12.60
N GLU A 115 -7.82 -13.97 -11.89
CA GLU A 115 -8.19 -14.42 -10.56
C GLU A 115 -8.62 -13.20 -9.76
N LYS A 116 -9.84 -13.25 -9.19
CA LYS A 116 -10.35 -12.13 -8.41
C LYS A 116 -9.33 -11.86 -7.31
N PRO A 117 -8.85 -10.61 -7.17
CA PRO A 117 -7.90 -10.28 -6.12
C PRO A 117 -8.51 -10.72 -4.78
N ASN A 118 -7.67 -11.23 -3.89
CA ASN A 118 -8.06 -11.63 -2.53
C ASN A 118 -8.62 -10.41 -1.79
N ARG A 119 -9.92 -10.12 -1.99
CA ARG A 119 -10.62 -9.01 -1.35
C ARG A 119 -10.93 -9.47 0.07
N PRO A 120 -10.27 -8.92 1.10
CA PRO A 120 -10.64 -9.24 2.45
C PRO A 120 -12.11 -8.83 2.65
N LYS A 121 -12.93 -9.71 3.23
CA LYS A 121 -14.37 -9.48 3.48
C LYS A 121 -14.65 -8.27 4.40
N THR A 122 -13.62 -7.59 4.88
CA THR A 122 -13.67 -6.47 5.83
C THR A 122 -14.04 -5.11 5.22
N SER A 123 -14.50 -5.05 3.97
CA SER A 123 -14.97 -3.79 3.35
C SER A 123 -16.29 -3.26 3.94
N PHE A 124 -16.92 -3.98 4.87
CA PHE A 124 -18.25 -3.68 5.41
C PHE A 124 -18.30 -3.47 6.91
N ASN A 125 -17.25 -2.90 7.51
CA ASN A 125 -17.38 -2.41 8.87
C ASN A 125 -17.12 -0.91 8.94
N TRP A 126 -17.92 -0.17 8.17
CA TRP A 126 -17.97 1.29 8.20
C TRP A 126 -17.97 1.82 9.63
N PHE A 127 -18.65 1.12 10.56
CA PHE A 127 -18.78 1.56 11.94
C PHE A 127 -17.66 1.04 12.85
N VAL A 128 -17.21 -0.20 12.68
CA VAL A 128 -16.16 -0.76 13.54
C VAL A 128 -14.77 -0.23 13.18
N ASN A 129 -14.53 0.19 11.93
CA ASN A 129 -13.25 0.75 11.52
C ASN A 129 -12.93 2.09 12.23
N PRO A 130 -13.82 3.10 12.23
CA PRO A 130 -13.61 4.33 12.98
C PRO A 130 -13.65 4.08 14.49
N LEU A 131 -14.51 3.19 14.99
CA LEU A 131 -14.52 2.85 16.42
C LEU A 131 -13.22 2.20 16.89
N LYS A 132 -12.58 1.35 16.08
CA LYS A 132 -11.27 0.77 16.42
C LYS A 132 -10.19 1.83 16.52
N THR A 133 -10.19 2.82 15.62
CA THR A 133 -9.27 3.98 15.72
C THR A 133 -9.58 4.86 16.93
N PHE A 134 -10.85 5.10 17.26
CA PHE A 134 -11.25 5.84 18.46
C PHE A 134 -10.86 5.10 19.75
N VAL A 135 -11.16 3.80 19.85
CA VAL A 135 -10.76 2.97 21.00
C VAL A 135 -9.25 2.95 21.14
N PHE A 136 -8.48 2.81 20.05
CA PHE A 136 -7.03 2.87 20.11
C PHE A 136 -6.53 4.24 20.63
N PHE A 137 -7.13 5.34 20.17
CA PHE A 137 -6.80 6.68 20.63
C PHE A 137 -7.14 6.90 22.11
N ILE A 138 -8.34 6.48 22.52
CA ILE A 138 -8.82 6.55 23.90
C ILE A 138 -7.95 5.68 24.81
N TRP A 139 -7.62 4.46 24.39
CA TRP A 139 -6.72 3.56 25.12
C TRP A 139 -5.34 4.19 25.32
N ARG A 140 -4.74 4.76 24.28
CA ARG A 140 -3.41 5.37 24.38
C ARG A 140 -3.36 6.59 25.31
N ARG A 141 -4.44 7.39 25.37
CA ARG A 141 -4.49 8.60 26.22
C ARG A 141 -5.02 8.32 27.63
N TYR A 142 -5.98 7.43 27.79
CA TYR A 142 -6.70 7.19 29.05
C TYR A 142 -6.30 5.89 29.77
N TRP A 143 -5.33 5.12 29.27
CA TRP A 143 -4.87 3.87 29.94
C TRP A 143 -4.59 4.06 31.44
N ARG A 144 -3.90 5.16 31.81
CA ARG A 144 -3.59 5.45 33.22
C ARG A 144 -4.84 5.76 34.04
N ILE A 145 -5.79 6.50 33.48
CA ILE A 145 -7.05 6.86 34.16
C ILE A 145 -7.92 5.61 34.32
N LEU A 146 -7.97 4.75 33.30
CA LEU A 146 -8.75 3.51 33.31
C LEU A 146 -8.20 2.50 34.33
N VAL A 147 -6.87 2.39 34.44
CA VAL A 147 -6.20 1.58 35.48
C VAL A 147 -6.47 2.14 36.88
N LEU A 148 -6.39 3.46 37.09
CA LEU A 148 -6.69 4.08 38.39
C LEU A 148 -8.16 3.88 38.79
N LEU A 149 -9.09 4.03 37.85
CA LEU A 149 -10.53 3.79 38.07
C LEU A 149 -10.79 2.33 38.49
N LEU A 150 -10.14 1.38 37.82
CA LEU A 150 -10.29 -0.04 38.13
C LEU A 150 -9.72 -0.39 39.52
N LEU A 151 -8.61 0.23 39.90
CA LEU A 151 -8.00 0.07 41.23
C LEU A 151 -8.90 0.67 42.33
N LEU A 152 -9.48 1.85 42.09
CA LEU A 152 -10.46 2.46 42.99
C LEU A 152 -11.70 1.58 43.16
N LEU A 153 -12.24 1.05 42.05
CA LEU A 153 -13.38 0.13 42.08
C LEU A 153 -13.06 -1.12 42.90
N ALA A 154 -11.87 -1.71 42.70
CA ALA A 154 -11.41 -2.86 43.48
C ALA A 154 -11.34 -2.53 44.98
N LEU A 155 -10.80 -1.37 45.35
CA LEU A 155 -10.73 -0.91 46.74
C LEU A 155 -12.13 -0.76 47.37
N ILE A 156 -13.08 -0.18 46.62
CA ILE A 156 -14.49 -0.06 47.06
C ILE A 156 -15.11 -1.44 47.26
N THR A 157 -14.88 -2.39 46.35
CA THR A 157 -15.41 -3.75 46.49
C THR A 157 -14.83 -4.47 47.71
N VAL A 158 -13.53 -4.34 47.97
CA VAL A 158 -12.88 -4.92 49.16
C VAL A 158 -13.41 -4.28 50.44
N PHE A 159 -13.60 -2.96 50.45
CA PHE A 159 -14.19 -2.25 51.57
C PHE A 159 -15.61 -2.73 51.88
N LEU A 160 -16.46 -2.88 50.86
CA LEU A 160 -17.82 -3.41 51.02
C LEU A 160 -17.81 -4.84 51.58
N LEU A 161 -16.96 -5.73 51.05
CA LEU A 161 -16.82 -7.09 51.55
C LEU A 161 -16.42 -7.13 53.03
N LEU A 162 -15.49 -6.25 53.44
CA LEU A 162 -15.06 -6.16 54.83
C LEU A 162 -16.20 -5.69 55.75
N VAL A 163 -16.95 -4.67 55.32
CA VAL A 163 -18.12 -4.18 56.07
C VAL A 163 -19.14 -5.30 56.27
N PHE A 164 -19.52 -6.02 55.20
CA PHE A 164 -20.46 -7.14 55.32
C PHE A 164 -19.93 -8.26 56.21
N TYR A 165 -18.62 -8.52 56.19
CA TYR A 165 -17.99 -9.51 57.05
C TYR A 165 -18.00 -9.11 58.53
N THR A 166 -17.78 -7.84 58.87
CA THR A 166 -17.71 -7.36 60.26
C THR A 166 -19.07 -7.03 60.88
N MET A 167 -20.08 -6.74 60.05
CA MET A 167 -21.44 -6.41 60.48
C MET A 167 -22.06 -7.45 61.45
N PRO A 168 -22.04 -8.78 61.21
CA PRO A 168 -22.69 -9.73 62.12
C PRO A 168 -22.05 -9.74 63.53
N GLY A 169 -20.73 -9.56 63.62
CA GLY A 169 -20.02 -9.51 64.90
C GLY A 169 -20.37 -8.29 65.73
N GLN A 170 -20.41 -7.11 65.13
CA GLN A 170 -20.78 -5.86 65.82
C GLN A 170 -22.26 -5.81 66.21
N ILE A 171 -23.14 -6.33 65.34
CA ILE A 171 -24.58 -6.45 65.64
C ILE A 171 -24.78 -7.38 66.85
N SER A 172 -24.06 -8.52 66.92
CA SER A 172 -24.17 -9.41 68.06
C SER A 172 -23.75 -8.73 69.37
N GLN A 173 -22.65 -7.98 69.39
CA GLN A 173 -22.19 -7.29 70.59
C GLN A 173 -23.14 -6.17 71.03
N ALA A 174 -23.78 -5.47 70.09
CA ALA A 174 -24.79 -4.46 70.40
C ALA A 174 -26.08 -5.08 70.98
N ILE A 175 -26.46 -6.30 70.54
CA ILE A 175 -27.62 -7.03 71.05
C ILE A 175 -27.36 -7.67 72.42
N PHE A 176 -26.14 -8.16 72.69
CA PHE A 176 -25.79 -8.81 73.96
C PHE A 176 -25.27 -7.86 75.06
N ARG A 177 -24.80 -6.64 74.72
CA ARG A 177 -24.41 -5.62 75.70
C ARG A 177 -25.49 -5.18 76.73
N PRO A 178 -26.79 -5.08 76.38
CA PRO A 178 -27.80 -4.69 77.38
C PRO A 178 -28.11 -5.78 78.44
N LEU A 179 -27.51 -6.98 78.36
CA LEU A 179 -27.75 -8.09 79.31
C LEU A 179 -26.64 -8.27 80.36
N HIS A 180 -25.64 -7.39 80.42
CA HIS A 180 -24.54 -7.43 81.39
C HIS A 180 -24.32 -6.04 82.03
N GLN A 181 -25.38 -5.48 82.63
CA GLN A 181 -25.24 -4.45 83.66
C GLN A 181 -25.72 -5.05 84.99
N PRO A 182 -24.87 -5.14 86.04
CA PRO A 182 -25.34 -5.30 87.40
C PRO A 182 -26.05 -4.05 87.91
#